data_AF-A0A9D9YA27-F1
#
_entry.id   AF-A0A9D9YA27-F1
#
_cell.length_a   1.000
_cell.length_b   1.000
_cell.length_c   1.000
_cell.angle_alpha   90.00
_cell.angle_beta   90.00
_cell.angle_gamma   90.00
#
_symmetry.space_group_name_H-M   'P 1'
#
loop_
_entity.id
_entity.type
_entity.pdbx_description
1 polymer ?
#
loop_
_entity_poly.entity_id
_entity_poly.type
_entity_poly.pdbx_seq_one_letter_code
_entity_poly.pdbx_strand_id
1 'polypeptide(L)'
;MFEYLRLLNVFSQYRTKEEFLTYVMYCSQFTWEEKSKILFVYALMEQQFEGLRRDSGGPYIDHLRSVAMISMIYIGVKDADEVLAALLHDATEHFPDDWSNVHIKRMYGPKVATLVDIMSKPLLKPGGDEEERIKKYHTRFHFADKTAVQLKMCDWMHNILTLIYCTPKKQQRKRLEAIEYALPLALEHRVLYNELRTALYSPVLLAVCSFSSFVRP
;
A
#
# COMPACT_ATOMS: atom_id res chain seq x y z
N MET A 1 18.66 -2.83 10.37
CA MET A 1 19.39 -2.96 9.09
C MET A 1 19.07 -4.29 8.40
N PHE A 2 19.26 -5.44 9.05
CA PHE A 2 18.95 -6.76 8.45
C PHE A 2 17.50 -6.91 7.96
N GLU A 3 16.51 -6.58 8.80
CA GLU A 3 15.08 -6.62 8.42
C GLU A 3 14.76 -5.75 7.20
N TYR A 4 15.34 -4.55 7.14
CA TYR A 4 15.17 -3.65 5.99
C TYR A 4 15.77 -4.24 4.69
N LEU A 5 16.94 -4.89 4.77
CA LEU A 5 17.54 -5.56 3.62
C LEU A 5 16.70 -6.75 3.15
N ARG A 6 16.15 -7.54 4.08
CA ARG A 6 15.20 -8.61 3.76
C ARG A 6 13.98 -8.06 3.03
N LEU A 7 13.44 -6.92 3.47
CA LEU A 7 12.31 -6.27 2.81
C LEU A 7 12.68 -5.78 1.40
N LEU A 8 13.85 -5.16 1.23
CA LEU A 8 14.35 -4.75 -0.08
C LEU A 8 14.53 -5.95 -1.02
N ASN A 9 14.95 -7.11 -0.49
CA ASN A 9 15.05 -8.32 -1.30
C ASN A 9 13.69 -8.76 -1.84
N VAL A 10 12.63 -8.75 -1.00
CA VAL A 10 11.25 -9.01 -1.45
C VAL A 10 10.85 -8.03 -2.55
N PHE A 11 11.11 -6.74 -2.34
CA PHE A 11 10.79 -5.70 -3.31
C PHE A 11 11.57 -5.87 -4.63
N SER A 12 12.81 -6.38 -4.59
CA SER A 12 13.62 -6.57 -5.80
C SER A 12 13.32 -7.85 -6.57
N GLN A 13 12.93 -8.92 -5.87
CA GLN A 13 12.79 -10.28 -6.40
C GLN A 13 11.41 -10.56 -7.02
N TYR A 14 10.40 -9.76 -6.67
CA TYR A 14 9.02 -9.97 -7.14
C TYR A 14 8.47 -8.72 -7.82
N ARG A 15 9.29 -8.16 -8.71
CA ARG A 15 8.97 -6.94 -9.45
C ARG A 15 8.16 -7.21 -10.68
N THR A 16 8.13 -8.42 -11.22
CA THR A 16 7.41 -8.70 -12.47
C THR A 16 6.06 -9.38 -12.22
N LYS A 17 5.22 -9.35 -13.26
CA LYS A 17 3.96 -10.10 -13.27
C LYS A 17 4.23 -11.59 -13.12
N GLU A 18 5.20 -12.11 -13.87
CA GLU A 18 5.56 -13.53 -13.89
C GLU A 18 6.00 -14.02 -12.51
N GLU A 19 6.78 -13.22 -11.79
CA GLU A 19 7.24 -13.54 -10.43
C GLU A 19 6.07 -13.59 -9.44
N PHE A 20 5.13 -12.65 -9.52
CA PHE A 20 3.91 -12.66 -8.69
C PHE A 20 3.04 -13.88 -8.99
N LEU A 21 2.76 -14.15 -10.27
CA LEU A 21 1.96 -15.31 -10.67
C LEU A 21 2.62 -16.62 -10.21
N THR A 22 3.93 -16.73 -10.39
CA THR A 22 4.72 -17.89 -9.94
C THR A 22 4.63 -18.07 -8.44
N TYR A 23 4.80 -16.99 -7.67
CA TYR A 23 4.73 -17.05 -6.22
C TYR A 23 3.34 -17.51 -5.75
N VAL A 24 2.26 -16.89 -6.26
CA VAL A 24 0.88 -17.26 -5.90
C VAL A 24 0.60 -18.71 -6.26
N MET A 25 1.02 -19.17 -7.43
CA MET A 25 0.73 -20.54 -7.88
C MET A 25 1.52 -21.61 -7.14
N TYR A 26 2.83 -21.40 -6.96
CA TYR A 26 3.75 -22.47 -6.58
C TYR A 26 4.39 -22.30 -5.21
N CYS A 27 4.48 -21.07 -4.69
CA CYS A 27 5.16 -20.80 -3.42
C CYS A 27 4.19 -20.51 -2.26
N SER A 28 2.98 -20.04 -2.57
CA SER A 28 1.97 -19.72 -1.55
C SER A 28 1.26 -20.96 -0.99
N GLN A 29 0.73 -20.83 0.22
CA GLN A 29 0.01 -21.90 0.94
C GLN A 29 -1.50 -21.90 0.67
N PHE A 30 -1.98 -21.06 -0.26
CA PHE A 30 -3.40 -20.95 -0.60
C PHE A 30 -3.95 -22.23 -1.24
N THR A 31 -5.22 -22.49 -1.03
CA THR A 31 -5.99 -23.50 -1.77
C THR A 31 -6.09 -23.11 -3.25
N TRP A 32 -6.44 -24.07 -4.11
CA TRP A 32 -6.65 -23.80 -5.53
C TRP A 32 -7.71 -22.73 -5.77
N GLU A 33 -8.82 -22.75 -5.03
CA GLU A 33 -9.88 -21.76 -5.16
C GLU A 33 -9.39 -20.35 -4.79
N GLU A 34 -8.65 -20.21 -3.68
CA GLU A 34 -8.06 -18.95 -3.24
C GLU A 34 -7.04 -18.41 -4.25
N LYS A 35 -6.15 -19.29 -4.77
CA LYS A 35 -5.22 -18.93 -5.84
C LYS A 35 -5.95 -18.39 -7.06
N SER A 36 -6.99 -19.09 -7.52
CA SER A 36 -7.80 -18.64 -8.65
C SER A 36 -8.44 -17.27 -8.40
N LYS A 37 -8.97 -17.01 -7.19
CA LYS A 37 -9.52 -15.71 -6.82
C LYS A 37 -8.47 -14.60 -6.84
N ILE A 38 -7.30 -14.83 -6.24
CA ILE A 38 -6.18 -13.86 -6.21
C ILE A 38 -5.72 -13.51 -7.63
N LEU A 39 -5.52 -14.53 -8.47
CA LEU A 39 -5.07 -14.33 -9.84
C LEU A 39 -6.12 -13.62 -10.71
N PHE A 40 -7.40 -13.96 -10.52
CA PHE A 40 -8.49 -13.28 -11.21
C PHE A 40 -8.56 -11.80 -10.82
N VAL A 41 -8.50 -11.48 -9.53
CA VAL A 41 -8.52 -10.09 -9.05
C VAL A 41 -7.27 -9.32 -9.50
N TYR A 42 -6.09 -9.96 -9.50
CA TYR A 42 -4.88 -9.35 -10.06
C TYR A 42 -5.08 -8.96 -11.53
N ALA A 43 -5.58 -9.88 -12.37
CA ALA A 43 -5.81 -9.62 -13.79
C ALA A 43 -6.87 -8.52 -14.01
N LEU A 44 -7.93 -8.53 -13.21
CA LEU A 44 -8.97 -7.51 -13.23
C LEU A 44 -8.44 -6.12 -12.85
N MET A 45 -7.60 -6.04 -11.81
CA MET A 45 -6.95 -4.78 -11.42
C MET A 45 -5.92 -4.32 -12.44
N GLU A 46 -5.19 -5.24 -13.07
CA GLU A 46 -4.26 -4.91 -14.15
C GLU A 46 -4.98 -4.25 -15.33
N GLN A 47 -6.17 -4.75 -15.68
CA GLN A 47 -7.02 -4.16 -16.71
C GLN A 47 -7.65 -2.83 -16.25
N GLN A 48 -8.22 -2.78 -15.04
CA GLN A 48 -8.88 -1.57 -14.52
C GLN A 48 -7.91 -0.38 -14.43
N PHE A 49 -6.67 -0.64 -13.97
CA PHE A 49 -5.63 0.37 -13.83
C PHE A 49 -4.78 0.55 -15.11
N GLU A 50 -5.21 -0.02 -16.23
CA GLU A 50 -4.54 0.19 -17.51
C GLU A 50 -4.49 1.68 -17.86
N GLY A 51 -3.36 2.13 -18.39
CA GLY A 51 -3.11 3.55 -18.69
C GLY A 51 -2.77 4.42 -17.48
N LEU A 52 -3.11 4.01 -16.24
CA LEU A 52 -2.69 4.76 -15.05
C LEU A 52 -1.20 4.52 -14.74
N ARG A 53 -0.51 5.59 -14.35
CA ARG A 53 0.94 5.58 -14.08
C ARG A 53 1.25 6.10 -12.68
N ARG A 54 2.27 5.53 -12.06
CA ARG A 54 2.89 6.08 -10.83
C ARG A 54 3.80 7.25 -11.19
N ASP A 55 4.24 8.01 -10.19
CA ASP A 55 5.20 9.11 -10.40
C ASP A 55 6.54 8.62 -10.99
N SER A 56 6.87 7.34 -10.84
CA SER A 56 8.03 6.69 -11.48
C SER A 56 7.88 6.48 -12.99
N GLY A 57 6.69 6.73 -13.56
CA GLY A 57 6.36 6.41 -14.95
C GLY A 57 5.97 4.94 -15.19
N GLY A 58 6.11 4.07 -14.19
CA GLY A 58 5.67 2.67 -14.27
C GLY A 58 4.14 2.51 -14.17
N PRO A 59 3.60 1.36 -14.61
CA PRO A 59 2.17 1.08 -14.52
C PRO A 59 1.69 0.98 -13.06
N TYR A 60 0.47 1.44 -12.78
CA TYR A 60 -0.01 1.51 -11.40
C TYR A 60 -0.17 0.14 -10.73
N ILE A 61 -0.44 -0.91 -11.51
CA ILE A 61 -0.52 -2.31 -11.03
C ILE A 61 0.74 -2.76 -10.28
N ASP A 62 1.91 -2.20 -10.59
CA ASP A 62 3.17 -2.51 -9.91
C ASP A 62 3.09 -2.15 -8.41
N HIS A 63 2.35 -1.09 -8.06
CA HIS A 63 2.12 -0.72 -6.67
C HIS A 63 1.23 -1.73 -5.95
N LEU A 64 0.09 -2.08 -6.55
CA LEU A 64 -0.87 -3.03 -5.97
C LEU A 64 -0.21 -4.39 -5.77
N ARG A 65 0.53 -4.86 -6.78
CA ARG A 65 1.36 -6.07 -6.73
C ARG A 65 2.37 -6.01 -5.59
N SER A 66 3.12 -4.91 -5.48
CA SER A 66 4.15 -4.77 -4.45
C SER A 66 3.57 -4.78 -3.04
N VAL A 67 2.41 -4.14 -2.82
CA VAL A 67 1.71 -4.16 -1.51
C VAL A 67 1.26 -5.58 -1.17
N ALA A 68 0.68 -6.31 -2.14
CA ALA A 68 0.30 -7.71 -1.97
C ALA A 68 1.51 -8.62 -1.67
N MET A 69 2.65 -8.40 -2.34
CA MET A 69 3.87 -9.19 -2.11
C MET A 69 4.52 -8.91 -0.75
N ILE A 70 4.56 -7.65 -0.31
CA ILE A 70 5.02 -7.31 1.05
C ILE A 70 4.12 -8.00 2.09
N SER A 71 2.79 -7.96 1.88
CA SER A 71 1.82 -8.63 2.75
C SER A 71 2.06 -10.15 2.82
N MET A 72 2.16 -10.85 1.68
CA MET A 72 2.34 -12.30 1.67
C MET A 72 3.71 -12.76 2.17
N ILE A 73 4.80 -12.15 1.69
CA ILE A 73 6.16 -12.67 1.92
C ILE A 73 6.79 -12.11 3.18
N TYR A 74 6.63 -10.80 3.40
CA TYR A 74 7.32 -10.12 4.49
C TYR A 74 6.52 -10.20 5.78
N ILE A 75 5.23 -9.85 5.73
CA ILE A 75 4.32 -9.96 6.88
C ILE A 75 3.94 -11.42 7.13
N GLY A 76 3.86 -12.24 6.09
CA GLY A 76 3.51 -13.65 6.20
C GLY A 76 2.00 -13.90 6.20
N VAL A 77 1.23 -13.03 5.54
CA VAL A 77 -0.23 -13.18 5.40
C VAL A 77 -0.54 -14.45 4.60
N LYS A 78 -1.42 -15.28 5.18
CA LYS A 78 -1.91 -16.55 4.61
C LYS A 78 -3.42 -16.58 4.38
N ASP A 79 -4.09 -15.45 4.62
CA ASP A 79 -5.51 -15.29 4.39
C ASP A 79 -5.71 -14.65 3.01
N ALA A 80 -6.49 -15.31 2.15
CA ALA A 80 -6.71 -14.84 0.79
C ALA A 80 -7.47 -13.50 0.75
N ASP A 81 -8.42 -13.26 1.64
CA ASP A 81 -9.21 -12.02 1.68
C ASP A 81 -8.32 -10.80 1.96
N GLU A 82 -7.27 -10.99 2.76
CA GLU A 82 -6.28 -9.93 3.06
C GLU A 82 -5.41 -9.60 1.83
N VAL A 83 -5.09 -10.62 1.02
CA VAL A 83 -4.37 -10.42 -0.25
C VAL A 83 -5.27 -9.77 -1.30
N LEU A 84 -6.55 -10.17 -1.36
CA LEU A 84 -7.54 -9.52 -2.22
C LEU A 84 -7.70 -8.03 -1.84
N ALA A 85 -7.82 -7.73 -0.55
CA ALA A 85 -7.86 -6.36 -0.06
C ALA A 85 -6.59 -5.58 -0.42
N ALA A 86 -5.41 -6.20 -0.38
CA ALA A 86 -4.17 -5.56 -0.81
C ALA A 86 -4.17 -5.19 -2.30
N LEU A 87 -4.71 -6.04 -3.17
CA LEU A 87 -4.86 -5.75 -4.59
C LEU A 87 -5.92 -4.69 -4.87
N LEU A 88 -6.97 -4.61 -4.03
CA LEU A 88 -8.11 -3.73 -4.22
C LEU A 88 -8.02 -2.39 -3.46
N HIS A 89 -7.01 -2.19 -2.60
CA HIS A 89 -7.02 -1.13 -1.59
C HIS A 89 -7.20 0.30 -2.13
N ASP A 90 -6.78 0.54 -3.37
CA ASP A 90 -6.87 1.82 -4.07
C ASP A 90 -8.05 1.91 -5.06
N ALA A 91 -8.75 0.79 -5.32
CA ALA A 91 -9.75 0.71 -6.38
C ALA A 91 -10.91 1.71 -6.16
N THR A 92 -11.42 1.80 -4.92
CA THR A 92 -12.50 2.73 -4.58
C THR A 92 -12.07 4.21 -4.67
N GLU A 93 -10.79 4.53 -4.46
CA GLU A 93 -10.29 5.91 -4.55
C GLU A 93 -10.18 6.37 -6.02
N HIS A 94 -9.75 5.48 -6.94
CA HIS A 94 -9.59 5.82 -8.37
C HIS A 94 -10.85 5.57 -9.20
N PHE A 95 -11.71 4.64 -8.79
CA PHE A 95 -12.86 4.18 -9.58
C PHE A 95 -14.11 4.02 -8.67
N PRO A 96 -14.59 5.10 -8.02
CA PRO A 96 -15.65 5.01 -7.01
C PRO A 96 -16.99 4.46 -7.55
N ASP A 97 -17.28 4.67 -8.83
CA ASP A 97 -18.53 4.21 -9.47
C ASP A 97 -18.51 2.70 -9.74
N ASP A 98 -17.35 2.16 -10.13
CA ASP A 98 -17.17 0.73 -10.43
C ASP A 98 -16.88 -0.09 -9.17
N TRP A 99 -16.16 0.51 -8.21
CA TRP A 99 -15.59 -0.16 -7.04
C TRP A 99 -16.18 0.36 -5.72
N SER A 100 -17.50 0.54 -5.69
CA SER A 100 -18.22 0.89 -4.46
C SER A 100 -18.08 -0.20 -3.38
N ASN A 101 -18.13 0.19 -2.10
CA ASN A 101 -18.03 -0.77 -1.00
C ASN A 101 -19.13 -1.86 -1.06
N VAL A 102 -20.34 -1.48 -1.49
CA VAL A 102 -21.46 -2.42 -1.68
C VAL A 102 -21.13 -3.45 -2.76
N HIS A 103 -20.52 -3.02 -3.86
CA HIS A 103 -20.07 -3.93 -4.92
C HIS A 103 -19.00 -4.89 -4.41
N ILE A 104 -17.96 -4.38 -3.75
CA ILE A 104 -16.86 -5.20 -3.20
C ILE A 104 -17.41 -6.22 -2.20
N LYS A 105 -18.32 -5.82 -1.31
CA LYS A 105 -18.94 -6.71 -0.32
C LYS A 105 -19.73 -7.84 -0.98
N ARG A 106 -20.44 -7.55 -2.07
CA ARG A 106 -21.22 -8.54 -2.82
C ARG A 106 -20.33 -9.54 -3.55
N MET A 107 -19.21 -9.07 -4.11
CA MET A 107 -18.33 -9.89 -4.95
C MET A 107 -17.28 -10.67 -4.15
N TYR A 108 -16.74 -10.07 -3.09
CA TYR A 108 -15.58 -10.59 -2.35
C TYR A 108 -15.83 -10.75 -0.85
N GLY A 109 -17.06 -10.48 -0.39
CA GLY A 109 -17.47 -10.70 0.99
C GLY A 109 -17.16 -9.53 1.95
N PRO A 110 -17.66 -9.62 3.18
CA PRO A 110 -17.62 -8.53 4.16
C PRO A 110 -16.21 -8.22 4.66
N LYS A 111 -15.32 -9.22 4.76
CA LYS A 111 -13.94 -9.01 5.23
C LYS A 111 -13.16 -8.13 4.24
N VAL A 112 -13.14 -8.49 2.96
CA VAL A 112 -12.49 -7.71 1.91
C VAL A 112 -13.06 -6.29 1.84
N ALA A 113 -14.39 -6.14 1.87
CA ALA A 113 -15.02 -4.82 1.84
C ALA A 113 -14.65 -3.95 3.04
N THR A 114 -14.56 -4.53 4.24
CA THR A 114 -14.15 -3.78 5.45
C THR A 114 -12.71 -3.31 5.34
N LEU A 115 -11.81 -4.16 4.85
CA LEU A 115 -10.40 -3.81 4.66
C LEU A 115 -10.20 -2.76 3.55
N VAL A 116 -10.94 -2.83 2.45
CA VAL A 116 -10.82 -1.82 1.38
C VAL A 116 -11.41 -0.47 1.82
N ASP A 117 -12.53 -0.46 2.56
CA ASP A 117 -13.14 0.77 3.08
C ASP A 117 -12.18 1.54 4.00
N ILE A 118 -11.53 0.81 4.92
CA ILE A 118 -10.57 1.40 5.84
C ILE A 118 -9.25 1.78 5.16
N MET A 119 -9.00 1.35 3.93
CA MET A 119 -7.88 1.84 3.13
C MET A 119 -8.23 3.09 2.30
N SER A 120 -9.49 3.26 1.93
CA SER A 120 -9.96 4.31 1.02
C SER A 120 -10.06 5.68 1.70
N LYS A 121 -9.44 6.71 1.14
CA LYS A 121 -9.53 8.06 1.70
C LYS A 121 -10.93 8.64 1.48
N PRO A 122 -11.60 9.18 2.53
CA PRO A 122 -12.94 9.74 2.38
C PRO A 122 -12.90 10.97 1.47
N LEU A 123 -13.94 11.19 0.66
CA LEU A 123 -14.02 12.41 -0.16
C LEU A 123 -14.03 13.68 0.70
N LEU A 124 -13.37 14.74 0.21
CA LEU A 124 -13.43 16.03 0.87
C LEU A 124 -14.83 16.63 0.71
N LYS A 125 -15.49 16.90 1.84
CA LYS A 125 -16.82 17.53 1.84
C LYS A 125 -16.70 19.00 1.39
N PRO A 126 -17.72 19.58 0.72
CA PRO A 126 -17.75 21.00 0.42
C PRO A 126 -17.55 21.86 1.68
N GLY A 127 -16.59 22.78 1.64
CA GLY A 127 -16.21 23.62 2.79
C GLY A 127 -15.49 22.89 3.92
N GLY A 128 -15.10 21.63 3.71
CA GLY A 128 -14.35 20.84 4.68
C GLY A 128 -12.87 21.21 4.73
N ASP A 129 -12.26 20.95 5.89
CA ASP A 129 -10.82 21.10 6.09
C ASP A 129 -10.09 19.83 5.64
N GLU A 130 -9.14 20.01 4.71
CA GLU A 130 -8.32 18.93 4.16
C GLU A 130 -7.36 18.35 5.21
N GLU A 131 -6.81 19.18 6.10
CA GLU A 131 -5.89 18.72 7.15
C GLU A 131 -6.64 17.84 8.15
N GLU A 132 -7.80 18.29 8.62
CA GLU A 132 -8.66 17.51 9.51
C GLU A 132 -9.19 16.24 8.84
N ARG A 133 -9.46 16.26 7.53
CA ARG A 133 -9.85 15.07 6.76
C ARG A 133 -8.73 14.03 6.75
N ILE A 134 -7.50 14.45 6.43
CA ILE A 134 -6.32 13.57 6.40
C ILE A 134 -6.05 13.01 7.80
N LYS A 135 -6.10 13.87 8.83
CA LYS A 135 -5.95 13.46 10.22
C LYS A 135 -6.97 12.38 10.60
N LYS A 136 -8.27 12.63 10.39
CA LYS A 136 -9.33 11.64 10.65
C LYS A 136 -9.11 10.32 9.92
N TYR A 137 -8.71 10.38 8.65
CA TYR A 137 -8.40 9.18 7.87
C TYR A 137 -7.28 8.34 8.51
N HIS A 138 -6.22 8.98 9.01
CA HIS A 138 -5.13 8.24 9.64
C HIS A 138 -5.46 7.79 11.07
N THR A 139 -6.15 8.61 11.86
CA THR A 139 -6.47 8.27 13.25
C THR A 139 -7.40 7.06 13.35
N ARG A 140 -8.21 6.76 12.32
CA ARG A 140 -9.08 5.57 12.32
C ARG A 140 -8.31 4.26 12.47
N PHE A 141 -7.04 4.21 12.06
CA PHE A 141 -6.24 2.99 12.15
C PHE A 141 -5.82 2.64 13.59
N HIS A 142 -5.83 3.58 14.54
CA HIS A 142 -5.61 3.26 15.96
C HIS A 142 -6.75 2.43 16.56
N PHE A 143 -7.93 2.48 15.95
CA PHE A 143 -9.10 1.71 16.38
C PHE A 143 -9.38 0.51 15.46
N ALA A 144 -8.53 0.30 14.46
CA ALA A 144 -8.68 -0.77 13.50
C ALA A 144 -8.13 -2.10 14.04
N ASP A 145 -8.58 -3.19 13.45
CA ASP A 145 -7.95 -4.48 13.69
C ASP A 145 -6.49 -4.51 13.18
N LYS A 146 -5.73 -5.47 13.69
CA LYS A 146 -4.31 -5.63 13.34
C LYS A 146 -4.11 -5.89 11.84
N THR A 147 -5.05 -6.55 11.19
CA THR A 147 -4.98 -6.88 9.75
C THR A 147 -5.03 -5.62 8.89
N ALA A 148 -5.96 -4.70 9.18
CA ALA A 148 -6.05 -3.40 8.52
C ALA A 148 -4.77 -2.57 8.73
N VAL A 149 -4.23 -2.58 9.96
CA VAL A 149 -2.95 -1.91 10.25
C VAL A 149 -1.81 -2.53 9.44
N GLN A 150 -1.70 -3.87 9.39
CA GLN A 150 -0.66 -4.55 8.61
C GLN A 150 -0.74 -4.20 7.13
N LEU A 151 -1.94 -4.19 6.54
CA LEU A 151 -2.14 -3.77 5.16
C LEU A 151 -1.73 -2.32 4.94
N LYS A 152 -2.12 -1.41 5.84
CA LYS A 152 -1.75 0.00 5.73
C LYS A 152 -0.24 0.22 5.85
N MET A 153 0.42 -0.55 6.71
CA MET A 153 1.88 -0.52 6.82
C MET A 153 2.57 -1.00 5.54
N CYS A 154 2.03 -1.99 4.83
CA CYS A 154 2.55 -2.43 3.54
C CYS A 154 2.45 -1.31 2.48
N ASP A 155 1.31 -0.62 2.40
CA ASP A 155 1.10 0.54 1.52
C ASP A 155 2.10 1.67 1.82
N TRP A 156 2.20 2.10 3.08
CA TRP A 156 3.18 3.14 3.45
C TRP A 156 4.62 2.73 3.16
N MET A 157 4.98 1.48 3.44
CA MET A 157 6.32 0.99 3.17
C MET A 157 6.65 1.11 1.67
N HIS A 158 5.76 0.65 0.79
CA HIS A 158 5.95 0.79 -0.65
C HIS A 158 6.00 2.26 -1.10
N ASN A 159 5.18 3.13 -0.51
CA ASN A 159 5.19 4.56 -0.78
C ASN A 159 6.51 5.23 -0.38
N ILE A 160 7.13 4.82 0.73
CA ILE A 160 8.44 5.34 1.16
C ILE A 160 9.57 4.79 0.29
N LEU A 161 9.52 3.50 -0.10
CA LEU A 161 10.52 2.91 -1.00
C LEU A 161 10.53 3.57 -2.39
N THR A 162 9.37 4.03 -2.85
CA THR A 162 9.20 4.68 -4.16
C THR A 162 9.18 6.21 -4.08
N LEU A 163 9.50 6.79 -2.93
CA LEU A 163 9.39 8.22 -2.68
C LEU A 163 10.27 9.06 -3.62
N ILE A 164 11.44 8.53 -4.01
CA ILE A 164 12.42 9.22 -4.85
C ILE A 164 11.89 9.69 -6.21
N TYR A 165 10.84 9.04 -6.71
CA TYR A 165 10.23 9.37 -7.99
C TYR A 165 9.16 10.47 -7.88
N CYS A 166 8.72 10.81 -6.67
CA CYS A 166 7.70 11.84 -6.46
C CYS A 166 8.26 13.25 -6.66
N THR A 167 7.41 14.24 -6.93
CA THR A 167 7.81 15.65 -6.88
C THR A 167 8.23 16.06 -5.46
N PRO A 168 9.14 17.05 -5.29
CA PRO A 168 9.57 17.49 -3.96
C PRO A 168 8.45 17.76 -2.94
N LYS A 169 7.39 18.45 -3.39
CA LYS A 169 6.22 18.73 -2.55
C LYS A 169 5.54 17.44 -2.08
N LYS A 170 5.40 16.45 -2.98
CA LYS A 170 4.80 15.14 -2.66
C LYS A 170 5.71 14.28 -1.79
N GLN A 171 7.03 14.37 -1.99
CA GLN A 171 8.03 13.74 -1.13
C GLN A 171 7.92 14.23 0.31
N GLN A 172 7.95 15.55 0.51
CA GLN A 172 7.83 16.16 1.84
C GLN A 172 6.51 15.76 2.51
N ARG A 173 5.38 15.85 1.79
CA ARG A 173 4.07 15.47 2.32
C ARG A 173 4.02 14.00 2.77
N LYS A 174 4.40 13.06 1.90
CA LYS A 174 4.37 11.62 2.21
C LYS A 174 5.34 11.26 3.34
N ARG A 175 6.49 11.93 3.42
CA ARG A 175 7.45 11.74 4.51
C ARG A 175 6.90 12.23 5.84
N LEU A 176 6.30 13.42 5.88
CA LEU A 176 5.66 13.94 7.09
C LEU A 176 4.52 13.03 7.53
N GLU A 177 3.65 12.61 6.62
CA GLU A 177 2.58 11.64 6.90
C GLU A 177 3.13 10.34 7.52
N ALA A 178 4.24 9.83 7.00
CA ALA A 178 4.86 8.62 7.55
C ALA A 178 5.49 8.84 8.93
N ILE A 179 6.04 10.04 9.22
CA ILE A 179 6.62 10.36 10.52
C ILE A 179 5.51 10.58 11.57
N GLU A 180 4.44 11.29 11.19
CA GLU A 180 3.36 11.69 12.10
C GLU A 180 2.38 10.54 12.39
N TYR A 181 2.08 9.70 11.39
CA TYR A 181 1.06 8.66 11.52
C TYR A 181 1.63 7.24 11.42
N ALA A 182 2.44 6.97 10.39
CA ALA A 182 2.88 5.59 10.14
C ALA A 182 3.87 5.07 11.20
N LEU A 183 4.87 5.86 11.60
CA LEU A 183 5.87 5.45 12.59
C LEU A 183 5.25 5.15 13.97
N PRO A 184 4.39 6.01 14.55
CA PRO A 184 3.70 5.69 15.81
C PRO A 184 2.87 4.42 15.71
N LEU A 185 2.08 4.28 14.64
CA LEU A 185 1.21 3.11 14.45
C LEU A 185 2.03 1.82 14.25
N ALA A 186 3.13 1.89 13.50
CA ALA A 186 4.06 0.78 13.32
C ALA A 186 4.66 0.30 14.65
N LEU A 187 5.01 1.24 15.54
CA LEU A 187 5.56 0.95 16.85
C LEU A 187 4.50 0.33 17.77
N GLU A 188 3.31 0.93 17.83
CA GLU A 188 2.17 0.48 18.63
C GLU A 188 1.80 -0.98 18.31
N HIS A 189 1.68 -1.31 17.02
CA HIS A 189 1.29 -2.65 16.58
C HIS A 189 2.47 -3.60 16.36
N ARG A 190 3.72 -3.11 16.50
CA ARG A 190 4.97 -3.84 16.27
C ARG A 190 5.04 -4.45 14.86
N VAL A 191 4.70 -3.65 13.84
CA VAL A 191 4.70 -4.05 12.43
C VAL A 191 5.53 -3.05 11.62
N LEU A 192 6.55 -3.52 10.91
CA LEU A 192 7.37 -2.73 9.96
C LEU A 192 8.07 -1.48 10.53
N TYR A 193 8.12 -1.32 11.86
CA TYR A 193 8.66 -0.11 12.49
C TYR A 193 10.15 0.11 12.14
N ASN A 194 10.97 -0.94 12.25
CA ASN A 194 12.42 -0.80 12.04
C ASN A 194 12.77 -0.52 10.58
N GLU A 195 12.01 -1.13 9.67
CA GLU A 195 12.12 -1.05 8.23
C GLU A 195 11.72 0.34 7.77
N LEU A 196 10.55 0.81 8.20
CA LEU A 196 10.05 2.15 7.90
C LEU A 196 10.99 3.22 8.47
N ARG A 197 11.43 3.07 9.72
CA ARG A 197 12.42 3.97 10.34
C ARG A 197 13.72 3.98 9.54
N THR A 198 14.26 2.81 9.20
CA THR A 198 15.51 2.71 8.42
C THR A 198 15.36 3.40 7.06
N ALA A 199 14.23 3.21 6.38
CA ALA A 199 13.96 3.87 5.10
C ALA A 199 13.91 5.40 5.24
N LEU A 200 13.07 5.92 6.15
CA LEU A 200 12.87 7.35 6.36
C LEU A 200 14.15 8.13 6.71
N TYR A 201 15.06 7.50 7.45
CA TYR A 201 16.34 8.09 7.85
C TYR A 201 17.52 7.61 7.01
N SER A 202 17.28 6.89 5.91
CA SER A 202 18.36 6.48 5.01
C SER A 202 18.98 7.72 4.34
N PRO A 203 20.32 7.78 4.19
CA PRO A 203 20.99 8.91 3.53
C PRO A 203 20.46 9.18 2.11
N VAL A 204 20.03 8.14 1.40
CA VAL A 204 19.44 8.23 0.06
C VAL A 204 18.14 9.05 0.09
N LEU A 205 17.22 8.74 1.01
CA LEU A 205 15.95 9.46 1.12
C LEU A 205 16.12 10.84 1.76
N LEU A 206 17.07 10.99 2.69
CA LEU A 206 17.41 12.30 3.27
C LEU A 206 18.00 13.25 2.23
N ALA A 207 18.89 12.78 1.36
CA ALA A 207 19.45 13.59 0.27
C ALA A 207 18.33 14.05 -0.69
N VAL A 208 17.46 13.13 -1.10
CA VAL A 208 16.32 13.41 -1.98
C VAL A 208 15.39 14.48 -1.41
N CYS A 209 15.10 14.45 -0.12
CA CYS A 209 14.27 15.48 0.53
C CYS A 209 15.02 16.81 0.74
N SER A 210 16.32 16.79 1.06
CA SER A 210 17.09 17.98 1.45
C SER A 210 17.52 18.86 0.28
N PHE A 211 17.73 18.27 -0.91
CA PHE A 211 18.05 19.04 -2.11
C PHE A 211 16.91 19.92 -2.61
N SER A 212 15.67 19.66 -2.15
CA SER A 212 14.50 20.42 -2.55
C SER A 212 14.27 21.73 -1.79
N SER A 213 14.93 21.93 -0.66
CA SER A 213 14.90 23.20 0.08
C SER A 213 15.80 24.29 -0.53
N PHE A 214 16.64 23.94 -1.52
CA PHE A 214 17.63 24.85 -2.12
C PHE A 214 17.33 25.28 -3.57
N VAL A 215 16.26 24.77 -4.18
CA VAL A 215 15.81 25.23 -5.50
C VAL A 215 14.49 25.98 -5.32
N ARG A 216 14.59 27.25 -4.96
CA ARG A 216 13.53 28.25 -5.23
C ARG A 216 13.98 29.07 -6.45
N PRO A 217 13.11 29.34 -7.44
CA PRO A 217 13.34 30.44 -8.36
C PRO A 217 13.31 31.79 -7.62
#